data_AF-A0A971SRY1-F1
#
_entry.id   AF-A0A971SRY1-F1
#
_cell.length_a   1.000
_cell.length_b   1.000
_cell.length_c   1.000
_cell.angle_alpha   90.00
_cell.angle_beta   90.00
_cell.angle_gamma   90.00
#
_symmetry.space_group_name_H-M   'P 1'
#
loop_
_entity.id
_entity.type
_entity.pdbx_description
1 polymer ?
#
loop_
_entity_poly.entity_id
_entity_poly.type
_entity_poly.pdbx_seq_one_letter_code
_entity_poly.pdbx_strand_id
1 'polypeptide(L)'
;METKPSLRIELGKVLQSTPADRARAIIDSPLTRQILERLSPQETYMIIKDSWGTDSQILLQYVPPETISHIIDMDCWEKDTLSVNALLDWLWEIYNSSVDSLQDALDALDLDIVILLFQSYIDVVQVVPTDERIPDLLDAGFESLDDNYYFLFKEEDEKTPLLKDMLSLIFTHHQDTYYAIMEGVIWEMKSYIEENIYEKRSLRLMELGFPPPDEAVGIYRRVQSHKLLNEGLSREKIPLMDKDQGLLPALYLDHLSQNTGLIVSSLNEASKETRERFVVEMIYLANKVVMADYRPLNEVEELKNSIDKASSLSSLGLAVAMKTRGASAREIIESMNAETLFALGYNVILDQQIRLRQIMKTIDINLIPEELSAHAEGLLKKRPLYKDREFSSIEQLDEVTHTVDMIEALAAIAERLNWKGRTDSFRGTNTGSAFDLETVILTVLAVNFHDRSTDFRPLSIRELTEFIAAVTSSSASGKRSAIPEFRRNLVEFLGSLAPGLQEKTIEDTAGILLRRFEDEFSGIGRLEELDPRFITCLVVKV
;
A
#
# COMPACT_ATOMS: atom_id res chain seq x y z
N MET A 1 32.59 -40.52 15.92
CA MET A 1 32.07 -39.38 16.72
C MET A 1 31.49 -38.40 15.73
N GLU A 2 30.20 -38.51 15.44
CA GLU A 2 29.50 -37.49 14.67
C GLU A 2 29.45 -36.22 15.53
N THR A 3 30.02 -35.14 15.03
CA THR A 3 29.92 -33.81 15.62
C THR A 3 28.45 -33.45 15.73
N LYS A 4 27.95 -33.25 16.96
CA LYS A 4 26.58 -32.77 17.19
C LYS A 4 26.34 -31.52 16.31
N PRO A 5 25.28 -31.49 15.50
CA PRO A 5 24.96 -30.34 14.67
C PRO A 5 24.76 -29.11 15.57
N SER A 6 25.34 -27.98 15.17
CA SER A 6 25.19 -26.71 15.88
C SER A 6 23.91 -26.04 15.40
N LEU A 7 23.02 -25.65 16.33
CA LEU A 7 21.79 -24.92 16.01
C LEU A 7 22.04 -23.69 15.13
N ARG A 8 23.13 -22.97 15.36
CA ARG A 8 23.52 -21.81 14.54
C ARG A 8 23.82 -22.17 13.09
N ILE A 9 24.42 -23.34 12.85
CA ILE A 9 24.75 -23.80 11.50
C ILE A 9 23.46 -24.23 10.79
N GLU A 10 22.58 -24.96 11.48
CA GLU A 10 21.31 -25.41 10.92
C GLU A 10 20.37 -24.23 10.62
N LEU A 11 20.25 -23.27 11.54
CA LEU A 11 19.53 -22.01 11.27
C LEU A 11 20.12 -21.28 10.06
N GLY A 12 21.45 -21.18 9.98
CA GLY A 12 22.11 -20.56 8.82
C GLY A 12 21.77 -21.25 7.49
N LYS A 13 21.65 -22.58 7.47
CA LYS A 13 21.22 -23.32 6.27
C LYS A 13 19.78 -23.01 5.90
N VAL A 14 18.87 -23.05 6.87
CA VAL A 14 17.44 -22.76 6.65
C VAL A 14 17.26 -21.35 6.09
N LEU A 15 17.93 -20.35 6.67
CA LEU A 15 17.83 -18.96 6.19
C LEU A 15 18.41 -18.77 4.78
N GLN A 16 19.44 -19.54 4.42
CA GLN A 16 20.03 -19.54 3.07
C GLN A 16 19.25 -20.35 2.04
N SER A 17 18.33 -21.23 2.47
CA SER A 17 17.46 -21.97 1.57
C SER A 17 16.48 -21.05 0.85
N THR A 18 16.11 -21.41 -0.37
CA THR A 18 15.04 -20.72 -1.10
C THR A 18 13.74 -20.85 -0.31
N PRO A 19 12.78 -19.90 -0.43
CA PRO A 19 11.49 -20.01 0.23
C PRO A 19 10.80 -21.37 0.02
N ALA A 20 10.86 -21.90 -1.21
CA ALA A 20 10.28 -23.20 -1.57
C ALA A 20 10.93 -24.40 -0.85
N ASP A 21 12.21 -24.30 -0.51
CA ASP A 21 12.97 -25.39 0.12
C ASP A 21 13.03 -25.28 1.64
N ARG A 22 12.60 -24.15 2.24
CA ARG A 22 12.76 -23.85 3.67
C ARG A 22 12.05 -24.86 4.57
N ALA A 23 10.81 -25.21 4.26
CA ALA A 23 10.04 -26.20 5.03
C ALA A 23 10.79 -27.54 5.07
N ARG A 24 11.23 -28.01 3.89
CA ARG A 24 11.98 -29.26 3.76
C ARG A 24 13.32 -29.22 4.49
N ALA A 25 14.05 -28.10 4.41
CA ALA A 25 15.30 -27.90 5.13
C ALA A 25 15.12 -28.00 6.66
N ILE A 26 14.00 -27.53 7.20
CA ILE A 26 13.66 -27.63 8.62
C ILE A 26 13.26 -29.07 8.99
N ILE A 27 12.45 -29.73 8.18
CA ILE A 27 12.01 -31.13 8.37
C ILE A 27 13.19 -32.10 8.35
N ASP A 28 14.11 -31.92 7.40
CA ASP A 28 15.28 -32.80 7.24
C ASP A 28 16.38 -32.52 8.29
N SER A 29 16.25 -31.44 9.07
CA SER A 29 17.21 -31.10 10.12
C SER A 29 16.97 -31.93 11.39
N PRO A 30 18.02 -32.47 12.04
CA PRO A 30 17.86 -33.14 13.33
C PRO A 30 17.46 -32.20 14.49
N LEU A 31 17.39 -30.88 14.24
CA LEU A 31 17.07 -29.85 15.23
C LEU A 31 15.75 -29.12 14.94
N THR A 32 14.80 -29.72 14.21
CA THR A 32 13.52 -29.13 13.79
C THR A 32 12.85 -28.27 14.88
N ARG A 33 12.60 -28.83 16.07
CA ARG A 33 11.99 -28.10 17.20
C ARG A 33 12.78 -26.86 17.62
N GLN A 34 14.10 -27.02 17.79
CA GLN A 34 14.97 -25.91 18.23
C GLN A 34 15.10 -24.82 17.18
N ILE A 35 14.93 -25.16 15.89
CA ILE A 35 14.89 -24.18 14.81
C ILE A 35 13.60 -23.38 14.90
N LEU A 36 12.44 -24.05 14.99
CA LEU A 36 11.14 -23.37 15.09
C LEU A 36 11.01 -22.50 16.36
N GLU A 37 11.57 -22.93 17.49
CA GLU A 37 11.67 -22.13 18.72
C GLU A 37 12.51 -20.85 18.58
N ARG A 38 13.35 -20.76 17.55
CA ARG A 38 14.24 -19.62 17.28
C ARG A 38 13.80 -18.74 16.13
N LEU A 39 12.89 -19.21 15.30
CA LEU A 39 12.31 -18.40 14.22
C LEU A 39 11.32 -17.40 14.81
N SER A 40 11.21 -16.25 14.17
CA SER A 40 10.14 -15.31 14.51
C SER A 40 8.77 -15.93 14.18
N PRO A 41 7.70 -15.55 14.87
CA PRO A 41 6.35 -16.03 14.55
C PRO A 41 5.95 -15.76 13.10
N GLN A 42 6.35 -14.62 12.55
CA GLN A 42 6.11 -14.24 11.15
C GLN A 42 6.76 -15.22 10.18
N GLU A 43 8.02 -15.61 10.42
CA GLU A 43 8.72 -16.60 9.58
C GLU A 43 8.10 -17.98 9.71
N THR A 44 7.75 -18.39 10.92
CA THR A 44 7.12 -19.68 11.18
C THR A 44 5.78 -19.77 10.46
N TYR A 45 4.93 -18.73 10.58
CA TYR A 45 3.68 -18.59 9.83
C TYR A 45 3.90 -18.79 8.33
N MET A 46 4.83 -18.01 7.77
CA MET A 46 5.16 -18.01 6.36
C MET A 46 5.56 -19.40 5.84
N ILE A 47 6.47 -20.07 6.56
CA ILE A 47 6.95 -21.40 6.19
C ILE A 47 5.81 -22.42 6.21
N ILE A 48 4.96 -22.38 7.24
CA ILE A 48 3.82 -23.30 7.37
C ILE A 48 2.80 -23.05 6.27
N LYS A 49 2.46 -21.77 6.01
CA LYS A 49 1.49 -21.40 4.98
C LYS A 49 1.95 -21.79 3.57
N ASP A 50 3.23 -21.57 3.25
CA ASP A 50 3.82 -21.93 1.96
C ASP A 50 3.92 -23.45 1.75
N SER A 51 3.89 -24.24 2.84
CA SER A 51 3.99 -25.71 2.82
C SER A 51 2.70 -26.44 3.22
N TRP A 52 1.55 -25.76 3.06
CA TRP A 52 0.23 -26.24 3.49
C TRP A 52 -0.07 -27.67 3.01
N GLY A 53 -0.63 -28.50 3.90
CA GLY A 53 -0.76 -29.94 3.71
C GLY A 53 0.38 -30.72 4.38
N THR A 54 0.87 -31.77 3.74
CA THR A 54 1.74 -32.78 4.37
C THR A 54 2.96 -32.21 5.10
N ASP A 55 3.69 -31.27 4.49
CA ASP A 55 4.90 -30.71 5.10
C ASP A 55 4.55 -29.78 6.26
N SER A 56 3.52 -28.94 6.13
CA SER A 56 3.02 -28.12 7.24
C SER A 56 2.55 -28.95 8.43
N GLN A 57 1.89 -30.09 8.21
CA GLN A 57 1.44 -31.01 9.25
C GLN A 57 2.62 -31.66 9.99
N ILE A 58 3.75 -31.88 9.33
CA ILE A 58 4.97 -32.34 10.03
C ILE A 58 5.51 -31.23 10.91
N LEU A 59 5.57 -30.00 10.40
CA LEU A 59 6.12 -28.85 11.12
C LEU A 59 5.27 -28.45 12.33
N LEU A 60 3.94 -28.44 12.19
CA LEU A 60 2.99 -28.04 13.24
C LEU A 60 3.16 -28.83 14.53
N GLN A 61 3.60 -30.10 14.46
CA GLN A 61 3.91 -30.93 15.64
C GLN A 61 5.07 -30.40 16.50
N TYR A 62 5.84 -29.44 15.98
CA TYR A 62 7.02 -28.88 16.63
C TYR A 62 6.90 -27.37 16.87
N VAL A 63 5.79 -26.75 16.46
CA VAL A 63 5.57 -25.31 16.64
C VAL A 63 5.25 -25.05 18.12
N PRO A 64 5.90 -24.06 18.76
CA PRO A 64 5.55 -23.67 20.13
C PRO A 64 4.09 -23.21 20.22
N PRO A 65 3.33 -23.57 21.28
CA PRO A 65 1.93 -23.20 21.41
C PRO A 65 1.68 -21.69 21.32
N GLU A 66 2.57 -20.88 21.90
CA GLU A 66 2.47 -19.41 21.84
C GLU A 66 2.61 -18.87 20.41
N THR A 67 3.40 -19.56 19.57
CA THR A 67 3.54 -19.22 18.14
C THR A 67 2.26 -19.51 17.37
N ILE A 68 1.45 -20.49 17.78
CA ILE A 68 0.13 -20.76 17.17
C ILE A 68 -0.80 -19.57 17.38
N SER A 69 -0.83 -18.98 18.58
CA SER A 69 -1.63 -17.78 18.84
C SER A 69 -1.21 -16.61 17.96
N HIS A 70 0.10 -16.41 17.75
CA HIS A 70 0.60 -15.39 16.83
C HIS A 70 0.24 -15.65 15.36
N ILE A 71 0.28 -16.92 14.92
CA ILE A 71 -0.16 -17.32 13.58
C ILE A 71 -1.63 -16.94 13.38
N ILE A 72 -2.48 -17.24 14.37
CA ILE A 72 -3.91 -16.93 14.34
C ILE A 72 -4.12 -15.40 14.32
N ASP A 73 -3.36 -14.64 15.12
CA ASP A 73 -3.41 -13.17 15.11
C ASP A 73 -3.05 -12.56 13.74
N MET A 74 -2.21 -13.22 12.96
CA MET A 74 -1.82 -12.77 11.62
C MET A 74 -2.80 -13.23 10.53
N ASP A 75 -3.23 -14.50 10.53
CA ASP A 75 -3.97 -15.11 9.41
C ASP A 75 -5.49 -15.11 9.54
N CYS A 76 -6.01 -15.11 10.76
CA CYS A 76 -7.44 -15.30 10.98
C CYS A 76 -8.23 -13.98 11.08
N TRP A 77 -7.69 -12.84 10.67
CA TRP A 77 -8.30 -11.54 10.91
C TRP A 77 -8.47 -10.68 9.67
N GLU A 78 -9.69 -10.15 9.51
CA GLU A 78 -10.00 -9.09 8.56
C GLU A 78 -10.13 -7.77 9.33
N LYS A 79 -9.04 -7.00 9.35
CA LYS A 79 -8.90 -5.78 10.17
C LYS A 79 -9.11 -6.05 11.66
N ASP A 80 -10.30 -5.75 12.17
CA ASP A 80 -10.75 -5.85 13.56
C ASP A 80 -11.72 -7.02 13.81
N THR A 81 -12.04 -7.81 12.78
CA THR A 81 -12.96 -8.94 12.89
C THR A 81 -12.21 -10.26 12.72
N LEU A 82 -12.44 -11.20 13.63
CA LEU A 82 -11.93 -12.57 13.51
C LEU A 82 -12.77 -13.36 12.49
N SER A 83 -12.10 -13.95 11.51
CA SER A 83 -12.68 -14.93 10.58
C SER A 83 -12.68 -16.31 11.24
N VAL A 84 -13.86 -16.72 11.69
CA VAL A 84 -14.06 -18.04 12.31
C VAL A 84 -13.78 -19.19 11.33
N ASN A 85 -14.07 -18.99 10.04
CA ASN A 85 -13.75 -19.96 9.00
C ASN A 85 -12.23 -20.16 8.86
N ALA A 86 -11.46 -19.06 8.82
CA ALA A 86 -10.01 -19.14 8.74
C ALA A 86 -9.41 -19.80 9.99
N LEU A 87 -9.95 -19.49 11.17
CA LEU A 87 -9.58 -20.15 12.43
C LEU A 87 -9.84 -21.66 12.35
N LEU A 88 -11.01 -22.06 11.85
CA LEU A 88 -11.38 -23.47 11.75
C LEU A 88 -10.49 -24.22 10.73
N ASP A 89 -10.09 -23.57 9.63
CA ASP A 89 -9.12 -24.12 8.68
C ASP A 89 -7.76 -24.37 9.35
N TRP A 90 -7.29 -23.45 10.21
CA TRP A 90 -6.06 -23.65 11.00
C TRP A 90 -6.17 -24.79 12.00
N LEU A 91 -7.27 -24.85 12.75
CA LEU A 91 -7.51 -25.93 13.71
C LEU A 91 -7.61 -27.29 13.02
N TRP A 92 -8.18 -27.33 11.82
CA TRP A 92 -8.23 -28.53 10.98
C TRP A 92 -6.83 -28.98 10.55
N GLU A 93 -5.97 -28.06 10.11
CA GLU A 93 -4.61 -28.40 9.74
C GLU A 93 -3.80 -28.91 10.95
N ILE A 94 -3.97 -28.27 12.11
CA ILE A 94 -3.35 -28.68 13.38
C ILE A 94 -3.87 -30.07 13.81
N TYR A 95 -5.17 -30.32 13.73
CA TYR A 95 -5.75 -31.63 14.04
C TYR A 95 -5.19 -32.75 13.15
N ASN A 96 -5.03 -32.48 11.84
CA ASN A 96 -4.42 -33.42 10.92
C ASN A 96 -2.92 -33.62 11.16
N SER A 97 -2.25 -32.69 11.86
CA SER A 97 -0.87 -32.84 12.29
C SER A 97 -0.72 -33.86 13.42
N SER A 98 -1.47 -33.68 14.52
CA SER A 98 -1.65 -34.63 15.60
C SER A 98 -2.71 -34.13 16.60
N VAL A 99 -3.33 -35.05 17.34
CA VAL A 99 -4.27 -34.71 18.43
C VAL A 99 -3.56 -33.97 19.57
N ASP A 100 -2.31 -34.33 19.88
CA ASP A 100 -1.52 -33.65 20.91
C ASP A 100 -1.27 -32.18 20.54
N SER A 101 -0.98 -31.90 19.26
CA SER A 101 -0.81 -30.53 18.75
C SER A 101 -2.11 -29.72 18.80
N LEU A 102 -3.26 -30.36 18.58
CA LEU A 102 -4.55 -29.69 18.77
C LEU A 102 -4.77 -29.35 20.24
N GLN A 103 -4.44 -30.25 21.17
CA GLN A 103 -4.55 -29.97 22.60
C GLN A 103 -3.64 -28.81 23.01
N ASP A 104 -2.38 -28.84 22.62
CA ASP A 104 -1.41 -27.75 22.87
C ASP A 104 -1.91 -26.41 22.30
N ALA A 105 -2.52 -26.42 21.10
CA ALA A 105 -3.10 -25.23 20.49
C ALA A 105 -4.30 -24.69 21.28
N LEU A 106 -5.20 -25.57 21.74
CA LEU A 106 -6.37 -25.18 22.53
C LEU A 106 -5.97 -24.60 23.90
N ASP A 107 -4.90 -25.11 24.50
CA ASP A 107 -4.37 -24.61 25.76
C ASP A 107 -3.73 -23.21 25.62
N ALA A 108 -3.17 -22.91 24.45
CA ALA A 108 -2.56 -21.59 24.17
C ALA A 108 -3.56 -20.55 23.64
N LEU A 109 -4.69 -21.00 23.09
CA LEU A 109 -5.72 -20.14 22.56
C LEU A 109 -6.47 -19.40 23.67
N ASP A 110 -6.88 -18.17 23.36
CA ASP A 110 -7.76 -17.43 24.25
C ASP A 110 -9.13 -18.11 24.32
N LEU A 111 -9.64 -18.30 25.54
CA LEU A 111 -10.95 -18.92 25.76
C LEU A 111 -12.07 -18.20 24.98
N ASP A 112 -12.00 -16.87 24.87
CA ASP A 112 -13.00 -16.08 24.16
C ASP A 112 -13.00 -16.39 22.66
N ILE A 113 -11.85 -16.74 22.07
CA ILE A 113 -11.74 -17.20 20.68
C ILE A 113 -12.46 -18.54 20.52
N VAL A 114 -12.27 -19.45 21.48
CA VAL A 114 -12.93 -20.77 21.47
C VAL A 114 -14.43 -20.63 21.68
N ILE A 115 -14.88 -19.75 22.59
CA ILE A 115 -16.30 -19.42 22.78
C ILE A 115 -16.88 -18.85 21.48
N LEU A 116 -16.21 -17.89 20.84
CA LEU A 116 -16.68 -17.28 19.59
C LEU A 116 -16.81 -18.30 18.44
N LEU A 117 -15.85 -19.24 18.36
CA LEU A 117 -15.90 -20.37 17.44
C LEU A 117 -17.17 -21.18 17.69
N PHE A 118 -17.40 -21.67 18.90
CA PHE A 118 -18.58 -22.48 19.20
C PHE A 118 -19.90 -21.69 19.10
N GLN A 119 -19.94 -20.42 19.48
CA GLN A 119 -21.10 -19.55 19.26
C GLN A 119 -21.51 -19.49 17.79
N SER A 120 -20.55 -19.63 16.88
CA SER A 120 -20.80 -19.61 15.43
C SER A 120 -21.32 -20.94 14.89
N TYR A 121 -21.03 -22.07 15.54
CA TYR A 121 -21.35 -23.41 15.02
C TYR A 121 -22.41 -24.19 15.80
N ILE A 122 -22.62 -23.90 17.08
CA ILE A 122 -23.56 -24.65 17.92
C ILE A 122 -24.60 -23.74 18.57
N ASP A 123 -25.77 -24.30 18.83
CA ASP A 123 -26.76 -23.80 19.77
C ASP A 123 -26.71 -24.66 21.05
N VAL A 124 -26.76 -24.03 22.21
CA VAL A 124 -26.63 -24.71 23.51
C VAL A 124 -27.85 -24.44 24.38
N VAL A 125 -28.36 -25.49 25.03
CA VAL A 125 -29.45 -25.43 26.01
C VAL A 125 -28.97 -26.06 27.32
N GLN A 126 -29.00 -25.28 28.39
CA GLN A 126 -28.76 -25.79 29.75
C GLN A 126 -30.07 -26.36 30.32
N VAL A 127 -30.00 -27.55 30.90
CA VAL A 127 -31.11 -28.23 31.57
C VAL A 127 -30.68 -28.76 32.93
N VAL A 128 -31.67 -29.10 33.76
CA VAL A 128 -31.43 -29.91 34.96
C VAL A 128 -31.71 -31.39 34.64
N PRO A 129 -31.08 -32.37 35.32
CA PRO A 129 -31.27 -33.80 35.00
C PRO A 129 -32.71 -34.34 35.11
N THR A 130 -33.65 -33.55 35.62
CA THR A 130 -35.08 -33.89 35.78
C THR A 130 -35.98 -33.10 34.84
N ASP A 131 -35.40 -32.39 33.87
CA ASP A 131 -36.13 -31.56 32.93
C ASP A 131 -36.93 -32.43 31.94
N GLU A 132 -38.24 -32.22 31.89
CA GLU A 132 -39.14 -32.97 31.02
C GLU A 132 -38.88 -32.72 29.52
N ARG A 133 -38.10 -31.69 29.17
CA ARG A 133 -37.74 -31.34 27.79
C ARG A 133 -36.59 -32.18 27.20
N ILE A 134 -35.87 -32.95 28.02
CA ILE A 134 -34.71 -33.74 27.55
C ILE A 134 -35.07 -34.68 26.37
N PRO A 135 -36.17 -35.46 26.42
CA PRO A 135 -36.57 -36.28 25.28
C PRO A 135 -36.82 -35.47 24.01
N ASP A 136 -37.45 -34.30 24.12
CA ASP A 136 -37.73 -33.41 22.97
C ASP A 136 -36.42 -32.85 22.37
N LEU A 137 -35.43 -32.52 23.20
CA LEU A 137 -34.11 -32.06 22.75
C LEU A 137 -33.36 -33.17 21.99
N LEU A 138 -33.35 -34.40 22.54
CA LEU A 138 -32.74 -35.55 21.87
C LEU A 138 -33.43 -35.87 20.54
N ASP A 139 -34.76 -35.82 20.49
CA ASP A 139 -35.53 -36.01 19.24
C ASP A 139 -35.26 -34.91 18.21
N ALA A 140 -34.91 -33.70 18.66
CA ALA A 140 -34.48 -32.59 17.82
C ALA A 140 -33.01 -32.68 17.39
N GLY A 141 -32.27 -33.71 17.82
CA GLY A 141 -30.88 -33.96 17.42
C GLY A 141 -29.83 -33.31 18.32
N PHE A 142 -30.21 -32.77 19.49
CA PHE A 142 -29.23 -32.28 20.45
C PHE A 142 -28.42 -33.45 21.04
N GLU A 143 -27.13 -33.20 21.26
CA GLU A 143 -26.16 -34.12 21.86
C GLU A 143 -25.67 -33.55 23.20
N SER A 144 -25.18 -34.39 24.10
CA SER A 144 -24.59 -33.96 25.38
C SER A 144 -23.43 -34.85 25.79
N LEU A 145 -22.43 -34.28 26.47
CA LEU A 145 -21.31 -35.00 27.06
C LEU A 145 -21.44 -35.19 28.58
N ASP A 146 -22.34 -34.43 29.23
CA ASP A 146 -22.40 -34.26 30.67
C ASP A 146 -23.82 -34.34 31.27
N ASP A 147 -24.84 -34.48 30.42
CA ASP A 147 -26.28 -34.48 30.74
C ASP A 147 -26.81 -33.17 31.37
N ASN A 148 -26.05 -32.06 31.35
CA ASN A 148 -26.52 -30.73 31.79
C ASN A 148 -26.56 -29.72 30.63
N TYR A 149 -25.61 -29.80 29.70
CA TYR A 149 -25.58 -28.96 28.51
C TYR A 149 -25.85 -29.83 27.28
N TYR A 150 -26.91 -29.47 26.57
CA TYR A 150 -27.27 -30.09 25.30
C TYR A 150 -26.92 -29.12 24.18
N PHE A 151 -26.19 -29.58 23.18
CA PHE A 151 -25.77 -28.76 22.04
C PHE A 151 -26.20 -29.36 20.71
N LEU A 152 -26.52 -28.51 19.74
CA LEU A 152 -26.88 -28.86 18.38
C LEU A 152 -26.00 -28.08 17.41
N PHE A 153 -25.39 -28.77 16.44
CA PHE A 153 -24.68 -28.10 15.36
C PHE A 153 -25.66 -27.44 14.41
N LYS A 154 -25.44 -26.15 14.12
CA LYS A 154 -26.28 -25.33 13.24
C LYS A 154 -26.26 -25.84 11.81
N GLU A 155 -25.08 -26.28 11.36
CA GLU A 155 -24.83 -26.86 10.05
C GLU A 155 -23.84 -28.03 10.22
N GLU A 156 -24.05 -29.11 9.47
CA GLU A 156 -23.11 -30.24 9.40
C GLU A 156 -22.31 -30.19 8.10
N ASP A 157 -20.99 -30.21 8.23
CA ASP A 157 -20.04 -30.19 7.13
C ASP A 157 -18.85 -31.14 7.40
N GLU A 158 -17.82 -31.09 6.54
CA GLU A 158 -16.63 -31.94 6.66
C GLU A 158 -15.80 -31.66 7.93
N LYS A 159 -15.96 -30.49 8.56
CA LYS A 159 -15.21 -30.05 9.74
C LYS A 159 -15.99 -30.23 11.04
N THR A 160 -17.28 -30.59 11.00
CA THR A 160 -18.05 -30.95 12.19
C THR A 160 -17.40 -32.05 13.06
N PRO A 161 -16.77 -33.10 12.50
CA PRO A 161 -16.06 -34.10 13.31
C PRO A 161 -14.95 -33.49 14.18
N LEU A 162 -14.19 -32.51 13.67
CA LEU A 162 -13.18 -31.80 14.43
C LEU A 162 -13.80 -31.09 15.64
N LEU A 163 -14.91 -30.37 15.44
CA LEU A 163 -15.58 -29.65 16.55
C LEU A 163 -16.09 -30.61 17.63
N LYS A 164 -16.62 -31.79 17.24
CA LYS A 164 -17.02 -32.84 18.19
C LYS A 164 -15.83 -33.40 18.97
N ASP A 165 -14.72 -33.66 18.27
CA ASP A 165 -13.49 -34.13 18.90
C ASP A 165 -12.91 -33.07 19.85
N MET A 166 -12.94 -31.80 19.47
CA MET A 166 -12.53 -30.67 20.33
C MET A 166 -13.36 -30.62 21.61
N LEU A 167 -14.70 -30.64 21.53
CA LEU A 167 -15.57 -30.66 22.72
C LEU A 167 -15.27 -31.87 23.61
N SER A 168 -15.07 -33.04 23.00
CA SER A 168 -14.75 -34.28 23.72
C SER A 168 -13.39 -34.21 24.43
N LEU A 169 -12.37 -33.67 23.76
CA LEU A 169 -11.02 -33.46 24.32
C LEU A 169 -11.06 -32.48 25.49
N ILE A 170 -11.70 -31.32 25.30
CA ILE A 170 -11.81 -30.29 26.34
C ILE A 170 -12.60 -30.83 27.53
N PHE A 171 -13.72 -31.54 27.32
CA PHE A 171 -14.47 -32.16 28.40
C PHE A 171 -13.66 -33.21 29.17
N THR A 172 -12.85 -34.00 28.46
CA THR A 172 -12.05 -35.08 29.07
C THR A 172 -10.89 -34.53 29.90
N HIS A 173 -10.22 -33.47 29.43
CA HIS A 173 -8.98 -32.97 30.02
C HIS A 173 -9.15 -31.68 30.84
N HIS A 174 -10.15 -30.86 30.52
CA HIS A 174 -10.36 -29.51 31.07
C HIS A 174 -11.85 -29.21 31.28
N GLN A 175 -12.53 -29.94 32.18
CA GLN A 175 -13.97 -29.79 32.44
C GLN A 175 -14.42 -28.36 32.75
N ASP A 176 -13.63 -27.61 33.54
CA ASP A 176 -13.96 -26.21 33.86
C ASP A 176 -13.98 -25.34 32.59
N THR A 177 -13.05 -25.58 31.66
CA THR A 177 -13.02 -24.91 30.35
C THR A 177 -14.21 -25.29 29.49
N TYR A 178 -14.61 -26.57 29.48
CA TYR A 178 -15.82 -27.02 28.78
C TYR A 178 -17.07 -26.28 29.29
N TYR A 179 -17.25 -26.19 30.61
CA TYR A 179 -18.39 -25.48 31.19
C TYR A 179 -18.33 -23.99 30.91
N ALA A 180 -17.15 -23.38 30.95
CA ALA A 180 -16.98 -21.97 30.58
C ALA A 180 -17.35 -21.73 29.11
N ILE A 181 -17.00 -22.65 28.20
CA ILE A 181 -17.41 -22.58 26.79
C ILE A 181 -18.92 -22.66 26.67
N MET A 182 -19.57 -23.63 27.31
CA MET A 182 -21.03 -23.81 27.22
C MET A 182 -21.79 -22.59 27.77
N GLU A 183 -21.39 -22.09 28.94
CA GLU A 183 -21.98 -20.87 29.53
C GLU A 183 -21.70 -19.64 28.67
N GLY A 184 -20.50 -19.51 28.11
CA GLY A 184 -20.12 -18.45 27.17
C GLY A 184 -21.01 -18.46 25.92
N VAL A 185 -21.27 -19.63 25.35
CA VAL A 185 -22.14 -19.76 24.17
C VAL A 185 -23.57 -19.29 24.47
N ILE A 186 -24.10 -19.59 25.66
CA ILE A 186 -25.48 -19.21 26.03
C ILE A 186 -25.59 -17.73 26.38
N TRP A 187 -24.68 -17.21 27.19
CA TRP A 187 -24.90 -15.95 27.92
C TRP A 187 -24.05 -14.78 27.45
N GLU A 188 -22.89 -15.02 26.84
CA GLU A 188 -22.01 -13.93 26.45
C GLU A 188 -22.45 -13.29 25.14
N MET A 189 -22.49 -11.96 25.13
CA MET A 189 -22.83 -11.20 23.93
C MET A 189 -21.65 -11.25 22.97
N LYS A 190 -21.89 -11.74 21.74
CA LYS A 190 -20.88 -11.85 20.68
C LYS A 190 -20.03 -10.58 20.49
N SER A 191 -20.64 -9.40 20.49
CA SER A 191 -19.90 -8.13 20.32
C SER A 191 -18.94 -7.82 21.47
N TYR A 192 -19.24 -8.26 22.69
CA TYR A 192 -18.34 -8.11 23.83
C TYR A 192 -17.11 -9.02 23.70
N ILE A 193 -17.34 -10.28 23.29
CA ILE A 193 -16.27 -11.24 23.00
C ILE A 193 -15.36 -10.70 21.90
N GLU A 194 -15.94 -10.26 20.77
CA GLU A 194 -15.22 -9.71 19.61
C GLU A 194 -14.30 -8.54 20.00
N GLU A 195 -14.77 -7.62 20.84
CA GLU A 195 -13.94 -6.50 21.29
C GLU A 195 -12.80 -6.96 22.21
N ASN A 196 -13.07 -7.88 23.15
CA ASN A 196 -12.04 -8.39 24.06
C ASN A 196 -10.93 -9.15 23.31
N ILE A 197 -11.29 -10.02 22.35
CA ILE A 197 -10.29 -10.74 21.56
C ILE A 197 -9.48 -9.79 20.67
N TYR A 198 -10.09 -8.71 20.17
CA TYR A 198 -9.40 -7.70 19.38
C TYR A 198 -8.37 -6.93 20.23
N GLU A 199 -8.75 -6.49 21.44
CA GLU A 199 -7.83 -5.80 22.35
C GLU A 199 -6.62 -6.68 22.73
N LYS A 200 -6.88 -7.95 23.10
CA LYS A 200 -5.82 -8.90 23.44
C LYS A 200 -4.91 -9.21 22.25
N ARG A 201 -5.48 -9.37 21.04
CA ARG A 201 -4.70 -9.47 19.81
C ARG A 201 -3.83 -8.24 19.59
N SER A 202 -4.37 -7.04 19.77
CA SER A 202 -3.61 -5.81 19.57
C SER A 202 -2.40 -5.75 20.50
N LEU A 203 -2.52 -6.24 21.74
CA LEU A 203 -1.40 -6.34 22.68
C LEU A 203 -0.32 -7.31 22.18
N ARG A 204 -0.70 -8.52 21.76
CA ARG A 204 0.25 -9.52 21.22
C ARG A 204 0.93 -9.04 19.93
N LEU A 205 0.19 -8.40 19.03
CA LEU A 205 0.76 -7.80 17.81
C LEU A 205 1.76 -6.69 18.14
N MET A 206 1.52 -5.88 19.17
CA MET A 206 2.48 -4.88 19.63
C MET A 206 3.77 -5.50 20.13
N GLU A 207 3.71 -6.64 20.83
CA GLU A 207 4.90 -7.39 21.25
C GLU A 207 5.73 -7.89 20.07
N LEU A 208 5.07 -8.21 18.95
CA LEU A 208 5.71 -8.55 17.66
C LEU A 208 6.19 -7.33 16.86
N GLY A 209 6.01 -6.11 17.39
CA GLY A 209 6.40 -4.88 16.74
C GLY A 209 5.40 -4.37 15.69
N PHE A 210 4.14 -4.79 15.74
CA PHE A 210 3.04 -4.22 14.94
C PHE A 210 2.21 -3.28 15.83
N PRO A 211 2.39 -1.96 15.72
CA PRO A 211 1.61 -1.03 16.52
C PRO A 211 0.14 -0.95 16.07
N PRO A 212 -0.76 -0.45 16.93
CA PRO A 212 -2.16 -0.24 16.58
C PRO A 212 -2.30 0.64 15.32
N PRO A 213 -3.27 0.36 14.43
CA PRO A 213 -3.44 1.10 13.19
C PRO A 213 -3.59 2.62 13.37
N ASP A 214 -4.27 3.08 14.42
CA ASP A 214 -4.49 4.49 14.72
C ASP A 214 -3.19 5.23 15.09
N GLU A 215 -2.28 4.56 15.80
CA GLU A 215 -0.93 5.05 16.05
C GLU A 215 -0.10 5.02 14.75
N ALA A 216 -0.15 3.90 14.02
CA ALA A 216 0.65 3.65 12.83
C ALA A 216 0.38 4.69 11.71
N VAL A 217 -0.88 5.09 11.51
CA VAL A 217 -1.26 6.15 10.55
C VAL A 217 -0.54 7.48 10.80
N GLY A 218 -0.02 7.69 12.02
CA GLY A 218 0.79 8.85 12.40
C GLY A 218 2.01 9.09 11.50
N ILE A 219 2.58 8.07 10.86
CA ILE A 219 3.73 8.22 9.94
C ILE A 219 3.40 9.06 8.70
N TYR A 220 2.11 9.15 8.34
CA TYR A 220 1.61 9.96 7.22
C TYR A 220 1.12 11.35 7.65
N ARG A 221 1.36 11.74 8.91
CA ARG A 221 0.96 13.06 9.40
C ARG A 221 1.69 14.16 8.63
N ARG A 222 0.95 15.21 8.28
CA ARG A 222 1.55 16.40 7.68
C ARG A 222 2.44 17.12 8.69
N VAL A 223 3.73 17.21 8.38
CA VAL A 223 4.74 17.92 9.18
C VAL A 223 5.62 18.72 8.24
N GLN A 224 5.94 19.97 8.61
CA GLN A 224 6.81 20.81 7.79
C GLN A 224 8.22 20.22 7.73
N SER A 225 8.80 20.12 6.52
CA SER A 225 10.10 19.48 6.28
C SER A 225 11.23 20.04 7.15
N HIS A 226 11.25 21.36 7.41
CA HIS A 226 12.26 21.96 8.28
C HIS A 226 12.19 21.48 9.75
N LYS A 227 11.02 21.04 10.23
CA LYS A 227 10.88 20.47 11.58
C LYS A 227 11.45 19.07 11.63
N LEU A 228 11.12 18.23 10.66
CA LEU A 228 11.65 16.87 10.52
C LEU A 228 13.19 16.90 10.37
N LEU A 229 13.70 17.84 9.58
CA LEU A 229 15.13 18.09 9.41
C LEU A 229 15.83 18.60 10.67
N ASN A 230 15.12 18.96 11.74
CA ASN A 230 15.72 19.42 13.00
C ASN A 230 15.41 18.48 14.18
N GLU A 231 14.67 17.39 13.95
CA GLU A 231 14.22 16.48 14.99
C GLU A 231 15.37 15.66 15.60
N GLY A 232 16.39 15.34 14.79
CA GLY A 232 17.51 14.52 15.23
C GLY A 232 17.11 13.07 15.50
N LEU A 233 17.91 12.39 16.33
CA LEU A 233 17.66 11.00 16.74
C LEU A 233 16.78 10.98 17.99
N SER A 234 15.56 10.48 17.87
CA SER A 234 14.67 10.23 19.01
C SER A 234 14.81 8.78 19.48
N ARG A 235 14.97 8.59 20.80
CA ARG A 235 14.97 7.26 21.41
C ARG A 235 13.58 6.63 21.48
N GLU A 236 12.53 7.45 21.48
CA GLU A 236 11.14 6.97 21.49
C GLU A 236 10.76 6.27 20.18
N LYS A 237 11.48 6.57 19.09
CA LYS A 237 11.31 5.94 17.78
C LYS A 237 12.20 4.72 17.55
N ILE A 238 12.98 4.32 18.57
CA ILE A 238 13.80 3.11 18.51
C ILE A 238 13.01 2.01 19.23
N PRO A 239 12.51 1.00 18.50
CA PRO A 239 11.74 -0.06 19.12
C PRO A 239 12.62 -0.86 20.09
N LEU A 240 12.04 -1.23 21.23
CA LEU A 240 12.66 -2.14 22.19
C LEU A 240 12.44 -3.57 21.70
N MET A 241 13.28 -4.05 20.79
CA MET A 241 13.25 -5.47 20.42
C MET A 241 13.93 -6.30 21.52
N ASP A 242 13.28 -7.38 21.93
CA ASP A 242 13.88 -8.35 22.85
C ASP A 242 15.13 -8.94 22.18
N LYS A 243 16.29 -8.77 22.83
CA LYS A 243 17.56 -9.28 22.35
C LYS A 243 17.62 -10.81 22.40
N ASP A 244 16.79 -11.43 23.25
CA ASP A 244 16.77 -12.87 23.46
C ASP A 244 15.95 -13.64 22.41
N GLN A 245 15.05 -12.96 21.68
CA GLN A 245 14.37 -13.50 20.48
C GLN A 245 15.26 -13.56 19.23
N GLY A 246 16.51 -13.08 19.33
CA GLY A 246 17.69 -13.58 18.61
C GLY A 246 17.80 -13.39 17.09
N LEU A 247 16.70 -13.31 16.34
CA LEU A 247 16.70 -13.17 14.90
C LEU A 247 15.62 -12.17 14.47
N LEU A 248 16.07 -11.13 13.76
CA LEU A 248 15.18 -10.32 12.97
C LEU A 248 14.55 -11.21 11.89
N PRO A 249 13.28 -11.01 11.53
CA PRO A 249 12.64 -11.82 10.50
C PRO A 249 13.47 -11.84 9.21
N ALA A 250 13.97 -13.00 8.80
CA ALA A 250 14.84 -13.15 7.64
C ALA A 250 14.16 -12.73 6.36
N LEU A 251 12.83 -12.89 6.25
CA LEU A 251 12.06 -12.31 5.14
C LEU A 251 12.36 -10.81 4.99
N TYR A 252 12.36 -10.07 6.10
CA TYR A 252 12.63 -8.63 6.08
C TYR A 252 14.09 -8.36 5.75
N LEU A 253 15.03 -9.10 6.35
CA LEU A 253 16.45 -8.94 6.08
C LEU A 253 16.80 -9.25 4.62
N ASP A 254 16.29 -10.35 4.09
CA ASP A 254 16.51 -10.79 2.71
C ASP A 254 15.94 -9.75 1.75
N HIS A 255 14.68 -9.32 1.94
CA HIS A 255 14.04 -8.35 1.07
C HIS A 255 14.71 -6.97 1.14
N LEU A 256 15.06 -6.50 2.34
CA LEU A 256 15.83 -5.27 2.53
C LEU A 256 17.21 -5.36 1.87
N SER A 257 17.89 -6.52 1.92
CA SER A 257 19.22 -6.70 1.33
C SER A 257 19.21 -6.74 -0.20
N GLN A 258 18.10 -7.19 -0.81
CA GLN A 258 17.91 -7.16 -2.25
C GLN A 258 17.61 -5.75 -2.77
N ASN A 259 17.16 -4.85 -1.88
CA ASN A 259 16.93 -3.47 -2.24
C ASN A 259 18.28 -2.80 -2.57
N THR A 260 18.37 -2.17 -3.74
CA THR A 260 19.60 -1.47 -4.18
C THR A 260 19.52 0.05 -3.96
N GLY A 261 18.51 0.49 -3.20
CA GLY A 261 18.27 1.90 -2.90
C GLY A 261 19.37 2.55 -2.06
N LEU A 262 19.29 3.88 -1.96
CA LEU A 262 20.27 4.73 -1.28
C LEU A 262 20.51 4.33 0.17
N ILE A 263 19.49 3.80 0.85
CA ILE A 263 19.63 3.30 2.23
C ILE A 263 20.64 2.16 2.32
N VAL A 264 20.54 1.17 1.43
CA VAL A 264 21.36 -0.05 1.53
C VAL A 264 22.83 0.25 1.26
N SER A 265 23.13 1.10 0.27
CA SER A 265 24.51 1.56 0.03
C SER A 265 25.05 2.35 1.22
N SER A 266 24.23 3.21 1.84
CA SER A 266 24.64 4.01 2.99
C SER A 266 24.89 3.19 4.26
N LEU A 267 24.14 2.11 4.46
CA LEU A 267 24.33 1.18 5.59
C LEU A 267 25.65 0.40 5.51
N ASN A 268 26.18 0.17 4.31
CA ASN A 268 27.47 -0.50 4.13
C ASN A 268 28.64 0.36 4.65
N GLU A 269 28.52 1.68 4.56
CA GLU A 269 29.53 2.64 5.04
C GLU A 269 29.35 3.07 6.50
N ALA A 270 28.18 2.77 7.09
CA ALA A 270 27.85 3.11 8.47
C ALA A 270 28.57 2.23 9.51
N SER A 271 28.66 2.72 10.75
CA SER A 271 29.15 1.92 11.88
C SER A 271 28.25 0.70 12.13
N LYS A 272 28.79 -0.36 12.73
CA LYS A 272 28.03 -1.57 13.08
C LYS A 272 26.79 -1.23 13.93
N GLU A 273 26.95 -0.37 14.92
CA GLU A 273 25.88 0.07 15.82
C GLU A 273 24.77 0.82 15.07
N THR A 274 25.16 1.70 14.14
CA THR A 274 24.20 2.44 13.31
C THR A 274 23.45 1.50 12.38
N ARG A 275 24.14 0.52 11.78
CA ARG A 275 23.53 -0.48 10.91
C ARG A 275 22.51 -1.32 11.66
N GLU A 276 22.88 -1.86 12.83
CA GLU A 276 21.98 -2.66 13.66
C GLU A 276 20.75 -1.87 14.07
N ARG A 277 20.94 -0.62 14.55
CA ARG A 277 19.83 0.27 14.92
C ARG A 277 18.90 0.54 13.73
N PHE A 278 19.45 0.93 12.58
CA PHE A 278 18.65 1.35 11.45
C PHE A 278 17.88 0.19 10.80
N VAL A 279 18.47 -1.02 10.75
CA VAL A 279 17.75 -2.23 10.28
C VAL A 279 16.54 -2.51 11.16
N VAL A 280 16.71 -2.44 12.48
CA VAL A 280 15.61 -2.58 13.45
C VAL A 280 14.53 -1.50 13.24
N GLU A 281 14.93 -0.24 13.09
CA GLU A 281 14.01 0.86 12.79
C GLU A 281 13.25 0.64 11.46
N MET A 282 13.91 0.12 10.43
CA MET A 282 13.29 -0.18 9.13
C MET A 282 12.26 -1.31 9.21
N ILE A 283 12.53 -2.36 9.98
CA ILE A 283 11.57 -3.46 10.20
C ILE A 283 10.33 -2.94 10.92
N TYR A 284 10.52 -2.18 11.99
CA TYR A 284 9.41 -1.59 12.72
C TYR A 284 8.63 -0.59 11.87
N LEU A 285 9.32 0.22 11.06
CA LEU A 285 8.68 1.12 10.09
C LEU A 285 7.87 0.35 9.05
N ALA A 286 8.38 -0.76 8.52
CA ALA A 286 7.64 -1.60 7.58
C ALA A 286 6.37 -2.16 8.25
N ASN A 287 6.45 -2.65 9.49
CA ASN A 287 5.28 -3.05 10.27
C ASN A 287 4.29 -1.89 10.45
N LYS A 288 4.77 -0.66 10.76
CA LYS A 288 3.91 0.53 10.81
C LYS A 288 3.22 0.78 9.48
N VAL A 289 3.91 0.62 8.36
CA VAL A 289 3.32 0.83 7.02
C VAL A 289 2.20 -0.18 6.75
N VAL A 290 2.42 -1.47 7.03
CA VAL A 290 1.40 -2.53 6.86
C VAL A 290 0.14 -2.17 7.67
N MET A 291 0.33 -1.80 8.94
CA MET A 291 -0.78 -1.45 9.85
C MET A 291 -1.47 -0.13 9.46
N ALA A 292 -0.71 0.89 9.05
CA ALA A 292 -1.23 2.20 8.67
C ALA A 292 -2.03 2.20 7.37
N ASP A 293 -1.72 1.27 6.46
CA ASP A 293 -2.43 1.07 5.21
C ASP A 293 -3.49 -0.05 5.31
N TYR A 294 -3.71 -0.62 6.51
CA TYR A 294 -4.66 -1.70 6.79
C TYR A 294 -4.48 -2.88 5.82
N ARG A 295 -3.23 -3.25 5.55
CA ARG A 295 -2.91 -4.39 4.70
C ARG A 295 -2.99 -5.69 5.50
N PRO A 296 -3.47 -6.79 4.89
CA PRO A 296 -3.51 -8.07 5.55
C PRO A 296 -2.11 -8.55 5.95
N LEU A 297 -1.96 -9.07 7.18
CA LEU A 297 -0.69 -9.63 7.66
C LEU A 297 -0.41 -11.01 7.08
N ASN A 298 -1.44 -11.63 6.51
CA ASN A 298 -1.40 -12.99 6.03
C ASN A 298 -0.98 -13.14 4.56
N GLU A 299 -0.81 -12.02 3.88
CA GLU A 299 -0.27 -11.97 2.53
C GLU A 299 1.19 -11.53 2.55
N VAL A 300 2.07 -12.45 2.21
CA VAL A 300 3.52 -12.24 2.08
C VAL A 300 3.85 -11.02 1.23
N GLU A 301 3.13 -10.89 0.12
CA GLU A 301 3.37 -9.85 -0.87
C GLU A 301 3.02 -8.46 -0.30
N GLU A 302 2.02 -8.38 0.57
CA GLU A 302 1.65 -7.14 1.26
C GLU A 302 2.70 -6.73 2.30
N LEU A 303 3.32 -7.70 2.98
CA LEU A 303 4.48 -7.44 3.85
C LEU A 303 5.67 -6.92 3.03
N LYS A 304 6.00 -7.56 1.91
CA LYS A 304 7.08 -7.11 1.00
C LYS A 304 6.82 -5.72 0.44
N ASN A 305 5.60 -5.45 -0.05
CA ASN A 305 5.19 -4.15 -0.55
C ASN A 305 5.35 -3.06 0.51
N SER A 306 5.09 -3.38 1.77
CA SER A 306 5.26 -2.44 2.89
C SER A 306 6.73 -2.17 3.20
N ILE A 307 7.61 -3.19 3.09
CA ILE A 307 9.06 -3.02 3.17
C ILE A 307 9.57 -2.14 2.01
N ASP A 308 9.08 -2.36 0.79
CA ASP A 308 9.46 -1.57 -0.38
C ASP A 308 9.04 -0.12 -0.25
N LYS A 309 7.82 0.12 0.23
CA LYS A 309 7.32 1.47 0.48
C LYS A 309 8.10 2.18 1.59
N ALA A 310 8.35 1.49 2.70
CA ALA A 310 9.18 2.00 3.79
C ALA A 310 10.58 2.39 3.27
N SER A 311 11.19 1.52 2.47
CA SER A 311 12.53 1.73 1.90
C SER A 311 12.57 2.86 0.88
N SER A 312 11.57 2.93 0.00
CA SER A 312 11.51 3.92 -1.08
C SER A 312 11.29 5.33 -0.55
N LEU A 313 10.32 5.53 0.34
CA LEU A 313 10.04 6.84 0.94
C LEU A 313 11.16 7.28 1.90
N SER A 314 11.75 6.35 2.65
CA SER A 314 12.91 6.68 3.50
C SER A 314 14.14 7.02 2.66
N SER A 315 14.36 6.37 1.50
CA SER A 315 15.45 6.70 0.58
C SER A 315 15.25 8.08 -0.05
N LEU A 316 14.01 8.42 -0.42
CA LEU A 316 13.67 9.78 -0.88
C LEU A 316 13.94 10.81 0.22
N GLY A 317 13.49 10.54 1.46
CA GLY A 317 13.75 11.41 2.60
C GLY A 317 15.24 11.60 2.87
N LEU A 318 16.03 10.54 2.77
CA LEU A 318 17.49 10.58 2.87
C LEU A 318 18.10 11.48 1.80
N ALA A 319 17.71 11.33 0.54
CA ALA A 319 18.18 12.18 -0.56
C ALA A 319 17.83 13.66 -0.35
N VAL A 320 16.61 13.95 0.10
CA VAL A 320 16.15 15.30 0.45
C VAL A 320 16.97 15.88 1.60
N ALA A 321 17.23 15.10 2.66
CA ALA A 321 18.01 15.53 3.81
C ALA A 321 19.46 15.82 3.43
N MET A 322 20.09 14.96 2.61
CA MET A 322 21.44 15.18 2.08
C MET A 322 21.53 16.46 1.27
N LYS A 323 20.61 16.67 0.30
CA LYS A 323 20.56 17.87 -0.54
C LYS A 323 20.37 19.14 0.29
N THR A 324 19.51 19.07 1.32
CA THR A 324 19.17 20.26 2.13
C THR A 324 20.25 20.61 3.15
N ARG A 325 20.87 19.62 3.80
CA ARG A 325 21.92 19.86 4.80
C ARG A 325 23.33 19.95 4.19
N GLY A 326 23.51 19.53 2.94
CA GLY A 326 24.84 19.41 2.33
C GLY A 326 25.72 18.37 3.03
N ALA A 327 25.10 17.31 3.56
CA ALA A 327 25.75 16.26 4.34
C ALA A 327 25.75 14.92 3.58
N SER A 328 26.68 14.03 3.95
CA SER A 328 26.73 12.67 3.43
C SER A 328 25.57 11.81 3.95
N ALA A 329 25.22 10.75 3.22
CA ALA A 329 24.15 9.83 3.61
C ALA A 329 24.42 9.19 4.98
N ARG A 330 25.68 8.88 5.25
CA ARG A 330 26.15 8.35 6.54
C ARG A 330 25.84 9.30 7.70
N GLU A 331 26.17 10.59 7.58
CA GLU A 331 25.91 11.59 8.62
C GLU A 331 24.42 11.75 8.89
N ILE A 332 23.58 11.66 7.84
CA ILE A 332 22.12 11.71 7.99
C ILE A 332 21.61 10.48 8.74
N ILE A 333 21.98 9.27 8.31
CA ILE A 333 21.55 8.03 8.97
C ILE A 333 22.06 7.96 10.41
N GLU A 334 23.26 8.43 10.71
CA GLU A 334 23.77 8.47 12.10
C GLU A 334 22.93 9.39 12.99
N SER A 335 22.34 10.45 12.44
CA SER A 335 21.67 11.53 13.18
C SER A 335 20.13 11.55 13.09
N MET A 336 19.50 10.64 12.34
CA MET A 336 18.04 10.60 12.14
C MET A 336 17.50 9.17 12.16
N ASN A 337 16.27 8.99 12.67
CA ASN A 337 15.58 7.70 12.63
C ASN A 337 14.99 7.42 11.24
N ALA A 338 14.83 6.13 10.89
CA ALA A 338 14.17 5.70 9.65
C ALA A 338 12.77 6.31 9.47
N GLU A 339 11.94 6.29 10.53
CA GLU A 339 10.59 6.88 10.50
C GLU A 339 10.60 8.39 10.17
N THR A 340 11.60 9.13 10.65
CA THR A 340 11.72 10.57 10.35
C THR A 340 12.12 10.80 8.88
N LEU A 341 12.97 9.94 8.32
CA LEU A 341 13.30 9.97 6.90
C LEU A 341 12.10 9.61 6.04
N PHE A 342 11.35 8.57 6.40
CA PHE A 342 10.08 8.22 5.76
C PHE A 342 9.12 9.40 5.75
N ALA A 343 8.89 10.02 6.91
CA ALA A 343 8.00 11.16 7.05
C ALA A 343 8.48 12.35 6.20
N LEU A 344 9.79 12.58 6.09
CA LEU A 344 10.34 13.64 5.26
C LEU A 344 10.09 13.38 3.76
N GLY A 345 10.37 12.16 3.29
CA GLY A 345 10.09 11.75 1.90
C GLY A 345 8.61 11.83 1.57
N TYR A 346 7.74 11.38 2.47
CA TYR A 346 6.29 11.49 2.29
C TYR A 346 5.81 12.94 2.25
N ASN A 347 6.32 13.81 3.14
CA ASN A 347 5.84 15.20 3.23
C ASN A 347 6.23 16.06 2.02
N VAL A 348 7.39 15.82 1.39
CA VAL A 348 7.75 16.54 0.15
C VAL A 348 6.83 16.17 -1.03
N ILE A 349 6.37 14.92 -1.10
CA ILE A 349 5.35 14.49 -2.07
C ILE A 349 3.99 15.09 -1.72
N LEU A 350 3.63 15.07 -0.43
CA LEU A 350 2.37 15.62 0.06
C LEU A 350 2.25 17.11 -0.23
N ASP A 351 3.35 17.87 -0.16
CA ASP A 351 3.35 19.29 -0.54
C ASP A 351 2.99 19.48 -2.02
N GLN A 352 3.50 18.63 -2.94
CA GLN A 352 3.08 18.65 -4.35
C GLN A 352 1.61 18.26 -4.53
N GLN A 353 1.14 17.25 -3.78
CA GLN A 353 -0.29 16.87 -3.79
C GLN A 353 -1.18 18.03 -3.35
N ILE A 354 -0.80 18.76 -2.30
CA ILE A 354 -1.56 19.92 -1.80
C ILE A 354 -1.61 21.02 -2.85
N ARG A 355 -0.48 21.31 -3.51
CA ARG A 355 -0.42 22.27 -4.63
C ARG A 355 -1.38 21.85 -5.74
N LEU A 356 -1.31 20.60 -6.20
CA LEU A 356 -2.18 20.10 -7.25
C LEU A 356 -3.66 20.16 -6.86
N ARG A 357 -4.03 19.75 -5.64
CA ARG A 357 -5.40 19.86 -5.13
C ARG A 357 -5.92 21.28 -5.09
N GLN A 358 -5.05 22.26 -4.85
CA GLN A 358 -5.43 23.68 -4.90
C GLN A 358 -5.75 24.12 -6.33
N ILE A 359 -4.97 23.66 -7.32
CA ILE A 359 -5.24 23.92 -8.74
C ILE A 359 -6.55 23.26 -9.18
N MET A 360 -6.83 22.02 -8.73
CA MET A 360 -8.07 21.29 -9.02
C MET A 360 -9.35 21.95 -8.49
N LYS A 361 -9.25 23.02 -7.67
CA LYS A 361 -10.42 23.84 -7.32
C LYS A 361 -10.87 24.76 -8.46
N THR A 362 -9.99 25.02 -9.43
CA THR A 362 -10.19 25.98 -10.52
C THR A 362 -10.42 25.33 -11.88
N ILE A 363 -10.00 24.07 -12.04
CA ILE A 363 -10.08 23.28 -13.28
C ILE A 363 -10.51 21.84 -12.96
N ASP A 364 -11.17 21.19 -13.90
CA ASP A 364 -11.50 19.76 -13.84
C ASP A 364 -10.27 18.92 -14.21
N ILE A 365 -10.16 17.71 -13.65
CA ILE A 365 -9.06 16.78 -13.94
C ILE A 365 -9.01 16.38 -15.42
N ASN A 366 -10.16 16.30 -16.09
CA ASN A 366 -10.26 15.94 -17.51
C ASN A 366 -9.66 17.01 -18.45
N LEU A 367 -9.34 18.20 -17.94
CA LEU A 367 -8.70 19.27 -18.70
C LEU A 367 -7.18 19.21 -18.63
N ILE A 368 -6.62 18.34 -17.79
CA ILE A 368 -5.17 18.13 -17.74
C ILE A 368 -4.75 17.42 -19.03
N PRO A 369 -3.72 17.93 -19.75
CA PRO A 369 -3.20 17.27 -20.94
C PRO A 369 -2.79 15.82 -20.69
N GLU A 370 -2.98 14.96 -21.69
CA GLU A 370 -2.74 13.52 -21.58
C GLU A 370 -1.31 13.19 -21.09
N GLU A 371 -0.29 13.92 -21.57
CA GLU A 371 1.11 13.74 -21.16
C GLU A 371 1.36 13.97 -19.66
N LEU A 372 0.52 14.78 -19.01
CA LEU A 372 0.63 15.15 -17.59
C LEU A 372 -0.34 14.37 -16.69
N SER A 373 -1.35 13.75 -17.29
CA SER A 373 -2.48 13.09 -16.61
C SER A 373 -2.03 12.01 -15.62
N ALA A 374 -1.14 11.11 -16.03
CA ALA A 374 -0.70 9.98 -15.20
C ALA A 374 -0.07 10.45 -13.87
N HIS A 375 0.76 11.49 -13.90
CA HIS A 375 1.33 12.06 -12.68
C HIS A 375 0.26 12.72 -11.81
N ALA A 376 -0.67 13.45 -12.41
CA ALA A 376 -1.75 14.11 -11.68
C ALA A 376 -2.67 13.09 -10.99
N GLU A 377 -3.08 12.04 -11.72
CA GLU A 377 -3.90 10.95 -11.19
C GLU A 377 -3.21 10.23 -10.03
N GLY A 378 -1.95 9.85 -10.22
CA GLY A 378 -1.14 9.23 -9.18
C GLY A 378 -1.01 10.10 -7.93
N LEU A 379 -0.73 11.39 -8.12
CA LEU A 379 -0.55 12.34 -7.04
C LEU A 379 -1.86 12.66 -6.31
N LEU A 380 -3.03 12.54 -6.95
CA LEU A 380 -4.34 12.83 -6.33
C LEU A 380 -4.89 11.69 -5.46
N LYS A 381 -4.32 10.47 -5.54
CA LYS A 381 -4.70 9.34 -4.69
C LYS A 381 -4.56 9.64 -3.19
N LYS A 382 -5.31 8.93 -2.33
CA LYS A 382 -5.25 9.10 -0.85
C LYS A 382 -3.81 9.00 -0.33
N ARG A 383 -3.07 7.99 -0.81
CA ARG A 383 -1.61 7.91 -0.70
C ARG A 383 -1.04 8.28 -2.08
N PRO A 384 -0.36 9.43 -2.23
CA PRO A 384 0.13 9.85 -3.54
C PRO A 384 1.16 8.88 -4.11
N LEU A 385 1.07 8.63 -5.42
CA LEU A 385 1.95 7.73 -6.17
C LEU A 385 2.64 8.47 -7.32
N TYR A 386 3.81 7.97 -7.73
CA TYR A 386 4.44 8.36 -8.98
C TYR A 386 3.77 7.58 -10.11
N LYS A 387 2.80 8.21 -10.76
CA LYS A 387 1.87 7.56 -11.71
C LYS A 387 1.08 6.45 -11.01
N ASP A 388 1.47 5.20 -11.22
CA ASP A 388 0.82 4.00 -10.71
C ASP A 388 1.66 3.25 -9.65
N ARG A 389 2.85 3.75 -9.29
CA ARG A 389 3.81 3.10 -8.37
C ARG A 389 4.32 4.02 -7.28
N GLU A 390 4.97 3.44 -6.27
CA GLU A 390 5.57 4.21 -5.16
C GLU A 390 6.75 5.09 -5.65
N PHE A 391 6.94 6.23 -4.98
CA PHE A 391 8.08 7.11 -5.23
C PHE A 391 9.37 6.50 -4.66
N SER A 392 10.42 6.44 -5.48
CA SER A 392 11.69 5.81 -5.12
C SER A 392 12.91 6.72 -5.26
N SER A 393 12.80 7.90 -5.87
CA SER A 393 13.95 8.78 -6.09
C SER A 393 13.63 10.27 -6.13
N ILE A 394 14.66 11.11 -6.02
CA ILE A 394 14.52 12.57 -6.06
C ILE A 394 14.22 13.06 -7.48
N GLU A 395 14.69 12.35 -8.51
CA GLU A 395 14.43 12.66 -9.91
C GLU A 395 12.93 12.52 -10.21
N GLN A 396 12.26 11.49 -9.69
CA GLN A 396 10.82 11.33 -9.81
C GLN A 396 10.05 12.46 -9.10
N LEU A 397 10.56 12.93 -7.96
CA LEU A 397 9.98 14.08 -7.27
C LEU A 397 10.17 15.37 -8.08
N ASP A 398 11.34 15.57 -8.69
CA ASP A 398 11.62 16.72 -9.55
C ASP A 398 10.73 16.70 -10.81
N GLU A 399 10.53 15.52 -11.43
CA GLU A 399 9.60 15.32 -12.55
C GLU A 399 8.15 15.68 -12.18
N VAL A 400 7.67 15.20 -11.02
CA VAL A 400 6.33 15.53 -10.52
C VAL A 400 6.20 17.01 -10.17
N THR A 401 7.24 17.60 -9.58
CA THR A 401 7.28 19.04 -9.28
C THR A 401 7.14 19.84 -10.57
N HIS A 402 7.92 19.50 -11.61
CA HIS A 402 7.82 20.14 -12.92
C HIS A 402 6.43 19.94 -13.54
N THR A 403 5.85 18.74 -13.43
CA THR A 403 4.49 18.47 -13.93
C THR A 403 3.45 19.33 -13.23
N VAL A 404 3.54 19.49 -11.90
CA VAL A 404 2.63 20.36 -11.14
C VAL A 404 2.83 21.83 -11.52
N ASP A 405 4.07 22.29 -11.68
CA ASP A 405 4.38 23.66 -12.15
C ASP A 405 3.76 23.92 -13.54
N MET A 406 3.82 22.94 -14.43
CA MET A 406 3.24 23.00 -15.76
C MET A 406 1.71 23.08 -15.73
N ILE A 407 1.06 22.24 -14.93
CA ILE A 407 -0.41 22.28 -14.75
C ILE A 407 -0.83 23.63 -14.15
N GLU A 408 -0.07 24.15 -13.17
CA GLU A 408 -0.31 25.45 -12.55
C GLU A 408 -0.24 26.58 -13.58
N ALA A 409 0.78 26.57 -14.44
CA ALA A 409 0.96 27.56 -15.49
C ALA A 409 -0.18 27.54 -16.53
N LEU A 410 -0.52 26.35 -17.04
CA LEU A 410 -1.63 26.17 -17.98
C LEU A 410 -2.96 26.63 -17.38
N ALA A 411 -3.23 26.26 -16.12
CA ALA A 411 -4.42 26.68 -15.41
C ALA A 411 -4.49 28.21 -15.27
N ALA A 412 -3.40 28.84 -14.79
CA ALA A 412 -3.33 30.29 -14.58
C ALA A 412 -3.52 31.08 -15.88
N ILE A 413 -2.96 30.60 -17.00
CA ILE A 413 -3.15 31.19 -18.32
C ILE A 413 -4.61 31.03 -18.75
N ALA A 414 -5.15 29.81 -18.64
CA ALA A 414 -6.52 29.52 -19.04
C ALA A 414 -7.56 30.30 -18.23
N GLU A 415 -7.31 30.61 -16.94
CA GLU A 415 -8.20 31.44 -16.13
C GLU A 415 -8.42 32.85 -16.70
N ARG A 416 -7.49 33.34 -17.53
CA ARG A 416 -7.55 34.66 -18.17
C ARG A 416 -8.23 34.64 -19.53
N LEU A 417 -8.60 33.45 -20.00
CA LEU A 417 -9.29 33.24 -21.27
C LEU A 417 -10.80 33.17 -21.03
N ASN A 418 -11.60 33.70 -21.95
CA ASN A 418 -13.06 33.65 -21.87
C ASN A 418 -13.59 32.31 -22.42
N TRP A 419 -13.24 31.22 -21.76
CA TRP A 419 -13.66 29.85 -22.10
C TRP A 419 -14.66 29.28 -21.09
N LYS A 420 -14.57 29.68 -19.80
CA LYS A 420 -15.50 29.26 -18.74
C LYS A 420 -16.90 29.84 -18.98
N GLY A 421 -17.94 29.01 -18.89
CA GLY A 421 -19.34 29.44 -19.01
C GLY A 421 -19.96 29.35 -20.41
N ARG A 422 -19.22 28.85 -21.43
CA ARG A 422 -19.81 28.54 -22.73
C ARG A 422 -20.63 27.26 -22.63
N THR A 423 -21.94 27.41 -22.75
CA THR A 423 -22.94 26.33 -22.85
C THR A 423 -23.20 25.90 -24.29
N ASP A 424 -22.42 26.44 -25.23
CA ASP A 424 -22.52 26.10 -26.64
C ASP A 424 -22.29 24.60 -26.81
N SER A 425 -23.23 23.93 -27.47
CA SER A 425 -23.01 22.57 -27.91
C SER A 425 -21.87 22.60 -28.93
N PHE A 426 -20.69 22.11 -28.56
CA PHE A 426 -19.57 21.85 -29.48
C PHE A 426 -19.88 20.71 -30.47
N ARG A 427 -21.16 20.39 -30.67
CA ARG A 427 -21.62 19.42 -31.65
C ARG A 427 -21.36 19.99 -33.04
N GLY A 428 -20.56 19.28 -33.83
CA GLY A 428 -20.06 19.79 -35.11
C GLY A 428 -18.67 20.43 -35.03
N THR A 429 -17.90 20.16 -33.97
CA THR A 429 -16.44 20.36 -33.97
C THR A 429 -15.71 19.02 -33.99
N ASN A 430 -14.43 19.06 -34.33
CA ASN A 430 -13.52 17.91 -34.33
C ASN A 430 -13.33 17.27 -32.95
N THR A 431 -13.34 18.08 -31.89
CA THR A 431 -13.12 17.63 -30.52
C THR A 431 -14.42 17.30 -29.77
N GLY A 432 -15.57 17.79 -30.25
CA GLY A 432 -16.79 17.79 -29.45
C GLY A 432 -16.55 18.48 -28.10
N SER A 433 -16.88 17.79 -27.00
CA SER A 433 -16.57 18.26 -25.64
C SER A 433 -15.24 17.75 -25.08
N ALA A 434 -14.46 16.98 -25.85
CA ALA A 434 -13.22 16.38 -25.41
C ALA A 434 -12.02 17.26 -25.82
N PHE A 435 -11.68 18.24 -24.98
CA PHE A 435 -10.52 19.10 -25.16
C PHE A 435 -9.86 19.39 -23.80
N ASP A 436 -8.57 19.69 -23.81
CA ASP A 436 -7.78 20.00 -22.62
C ASP A 436 -7.32 21.47 -22.59
N LEU A 437 -6.56 21.86 -21.56
CA LEU A 437 -6.06 23.23 -21.40
C LEU A 437 -5.18 23.70 -22.56
N GLU A 438 -4.36 22.83 -23.13
CA GLU A 438 -3.49 23.19 -24.26
C GLU A 438 -4.33 23.44 -25.50
N THR A 439 -5.34 22.60 -25.76
CA THR A 439 -6.30 22.82 -26.84
C THR A 439 -7.00 24.18 -26.70
N VAL A 440 -7.43 24.54 -25.48
CA VAL A 440 -8.06 25.83 -25.21
C VAL A 440 -7.11 26.98 -25.53
N ILE A 441 -5.87 26.93 -25.02
CA ILE A 441 -4.88 28.00 -25.18
C ILE A 441 -4.49 28.16 -26.66
N LEU A 442 -4.21 27.06 -27.36
CA LEU A 442 -3.87 27.09 -28.80
C LEU A 442 -5.03 27.62 -29.64
N THR A 443 -6.26 27.21 -29.32
CA THR A 443 -7.44 27.70 -30.04
C THR A 443 -7.61 29.21 -29.85
N VAL A 444 -7.46 29.70 -28.61
CA VAL A 444 -7.55 31.14 -28.34
C VAL A 444 -6.38 31.91 -28.97
N LEU A 445 -5.18 31.35 -29.03
CA LEU A 445 -4.06 31.97 -29.74
C LEU A 445 -4.39 32.19 -31.22
N ALA A 446 -4.97 31.18 -31.88
CA ALA A 446 -5.40 31.29 -33.27
C ALA A 446 -6.57 32.28 -33.44
N VAL A 447 -7.52 32.32 -32.51
CA VAL A 447 -8.58 33.36 -32.50
C VAL A 447 -7.99 34.74 -32.30
N ASN A 448 -7.00 34.90 -31.41
CA ASN A 448 -6.34 36.18 -31.15
C ASN A 448 -5.61 36.70 -32.39
N PHE A 449 -5.01 35.81 -33.18
CA PHE A 449 -4.38 36.16 -34.45
C PHE A 449 -5.36 36.87 -35.41
N HIS A 450 -6.61 36.39 -35.48
CA HIS A 450 -7.65 36.92 -36.37
C HIS A 450 -8.41 38.12 -35.77
N ASP A 451 -8.88 37.97 -34.54
CA ASP A 451 -9.87 38.87 -33.93
C ASP A 451 -9.26 39.83 -32.90
N ARG A 452 -8.00 39.64 -32.51
CA ARG A 452 -7.38 40.30 -31.34
C ARG A 452 -8.18 40.10 -30.04
N SER A 453 -8.90 38.98 -29.95
CA SER A 453 -9.71 38.59 -28.79
C SER A 453 -9.06 37.43 -28.01
N THR A 454 -9.42 37.28 -26.74
CA THR A 454 -9.07 36.13 -25.87
C THR A 454 -10.27 35.20 -25.63
N ASP A 455 -11.29 35.33 -26.49
CA ASP A 455 -12.51 34.55 -26.48
C ASP A 455 -12.30 33.16 -27.07
N PHE A 456 -12.60 32.12 -26.30
CA PHE A 456 -12.52 30.74 -26.79
C PHE A 456 -13.71 30.39 -27.69
N ARG A 457 -13.47 30.19 -28.98
CA ARG A 457 -14.48 29.74 -29.93
C ARG A 457 -13.89 28.78 -30.96
N PRO A 458 -14.68 27.85 -31.53
CA PRO A 458 -14.22 27.03 -32.63
C PRO A 458 -13.80 27.87 -33.85
N LEU A 459 -12.68 27.50 -34.47
CA LEU A 459 -12.19 28.07 -35.72
C LEU A 459 -12.99 27.51 -36.91
N SER A 460 -13.15 28.30 -37.95
CA SER A 460 -13.49 27.81 -39.29
C SER A 460 -12.26 27.20 -39.97
N ILE A 461 -12.49 26.32 -40.94
CA ILE A 461 -11.41 25.72 -41.76
C ILE A 461 -10.55 26.82 -42.41
N ARG A 462 -11.18 27.91 -42.87
CA ARG A 462 -10.46 29.04 -43.47
C ARG A 462 -9.54 29.74 -42.46
N GLU A 463 -10.05 30.07 -41.27
CA GLU A 463 -9.25 30.72 -40.22
C GLU A 463 -8.07 29.83 -39.79
N LEU A 464 -8.30 28.52 -39.70
CA LEU A 464 -7.25 27.56 -39.39
C LEU A 464 -6.16 27.54 -40.47
N THR A 465 -6.52 27.41 -41.74
CA THR A 465 -5.57 27.38 -42.86
C THR A 465 -4.76 28.68 -42.93
N GLU A 466 -5.41 29.84 -42.76
CA GLU A 466 -4.76 31.15 -42.72
C GLU A 466 -3.77 31.27 -41.55
N PHE A 467 -4.18 30.80 -40.35
CA PHE A 467 -3.31 30.78 -39.17
C PHE A 467 -2.07 29.90 -39.39
N ILE A 468 -2.25 28.65 -39.80
CA ILE A 468 -1.14 27.71 -40.04
C ILE A 468 -0.19 28.26 -41.12
N ALA A 469 -0.73 28.81 -42.21
CA ALA A 469 0.08 29.40 -43.28
C ALA A 469 0.94 30.57 -42.79
N ALA A 470 0.44 31.36 -41.84
CA ALA A 470 1.16 32.50 -41.28
C ALA A 470 2.26 32.09 -40.28
N VAL A 471 2.04 31.01 -39.52
CA VAL A 471 2.92 30.63 -38.40
C VAL A 471 3.88 29.47 -38.71
N THR A 472 3.79 28.90 -39.90
CA THR A 472 4.64 27.78 -40.33
C THR A 472 5.31 28.01 -41.68
N SER A 473 6.40 27.30 -41.92
CA SER A 473 7.04 27.20 -43.24
C SER A 473 7.20 25.73 -43.64
N SER A 474 7.21 25.46 -44.94
CA SER A 474 7.46 24.12 -45.48
C SER A 474 8.91 24.01 -45.92
N SER A 475 9.58 22.93 -45.51
CA SER A 475 10.90 22.57 -46.01
C SER A 475 10.83 22.07 -47.46
N ALA A 476 11.98 21.97 -48.12
CA ALA A 476 12.12 21.34 -49.42
C ALA A 476 11.72 19.85 -49.43
N SER A 477 11.73 19.19 -48.26
CA SER A 477 11.26 17.80 -48.09
C SER A 477 9.76 17.68 -47.83
N GLY A 478 9.02 18.79 -47.86
CA GLY A 478 7.57 18.83 -47.62
C GLY A 478 7.16 18.76 -46.14
N LYS A 479 8.12 18.82 -45.21
CA LYS A 479 7.84 18.85 -43.76
C LYS A 479 7.55 20.29 -43.34
N ARG A 480 6.47 20.49 -42.60
CA ARG A 480 6.09 21.79 -42.05
C ARG A 480 6.68 21.98 -40.65
N SER A 481 7.11 23.19 -40.32
CA SER A 481 7.63 23.55 -38.99
C SER A 481 7.25 24.97 -38.62
N ALA A 482 7.14 25.26 -37.33
CA ALA A 482 6.85 26.61 -36.88
C ALA A 482 7.99 27.58 -37.22
N ILE A 483 7.64 28.81 -37.59
CA ILE A 483 8.65 29.86 -37.81
C ILE A 483 9.15 30.41 -36.46
N PRO A 484 10.42 30.87 -36.37
CA PRO A 484 10.95 31.44 -35.12
C PRO A 484 10.14 32.62 -34.56
N GLU A 485 9.51 33.41 -35.44
CA GLU A 485 8.59 34.50 -35.07
C GLU A 485 7.42 33.99 -34.22
N PHE A 486 6.86 32.83 -34.57
CA PHE A 486 5.71 32.27 -33.89
C PHE A 486 6.05 31.87 -32.46
N ARG A 487 7.22 31.24 -32.24
CA ARG A 487 7.69 30.91 -30.89
C ARG A 487 7.80 32.15 -30.01
N ARG A 488 8.37 33.25 -30.53
CA ARG A 488 8.47 34.52 -29.79
C ARG A 488 7.10 35.11 -29.48
N ASN A 489 6.22 35.16 -30.47
CA ASN A 489 4.85 35.66 -30.30
C ASN A 489 4.04 34.83 -29.29
N LEU A 490 4.25 33.51 -29.26
CA LEU A 490 3.62 32.61 -28.28
C LEU A 490 4.09 32.95 -26.87
N VAL A 491 5.39 33.06 -26.64
CA VAL A 491 5.95 33.44 -25.32
C VAL A 491 5.40 34.80 -24.87
N GLU A 492 5.39 35.80 -25.75
CA GLU A 492 4.84 37.13 -25.45
C GLU A 492 3.34 37.08 -25.13
N PHE A 493 2.57 36.29 -25.89
CA PHE A 493 1.13 36.11 -25.67
C PHE A 493 0.86 35.49 -24.30
N LEU A 494 1.51 34.36 -23.97
CA LEU A 494 1.33 33.70 -22.68
C LEU A 494 1.78 34.60 -21.51
N GLY A 495 2.90 35.30 -21.66
CA GLY A 495 3.39 36.25 -20.65
C GLY A 495 2.44 37.43 -20.42
N SER A 496 1.74 37.89 -21.46
CA SER A 496 0.73 38.94 -21.32
C SER A 496 -0.50 38.49 -20.51
N LEU A 497 -0.85 37.20 -20.57
CA LEU A 497 -1.98 36.62 -19.84
C LEU A 497 -1.62 36.37 -18.37
N ALA A 498 -0.41 35.90 -18.10
CA ALA A 498 0.01 35.50 -16.77
C ALA A 498 1.31 36.23 -16.31
N PRO A 499 1.27 37.56 -16.09
CA PRO A 499 2.46 38.34 -15.75
C PRO A 499 3.07 38.01 -14.38
N GLY A 500 2.37 37.23 -13.55
CA GLY A 500 2.86 36.73 -12.26
C GLY A 500 3.67 35.44 -12.34
N LEU A 501 3.71 34.77 -13.50
CA LEU A 501 4.52 33.56 -13.70
C LEU A 501 5.98 33.93 -13.97
N GLN A 502 6.89 33.03 -13.59
CA GLN A 502 8.31 33.19 -13.91
C GLN A 502 8.53 33.07 -15.42
N GLU A 503 9.46 33.85 -15.97
CA GLU A 503 9.79 33.85 -17.40
C GLU A 503 10.13 32.45 -17.92
N LYS A 504 10.95 31.69 -17.16
CA LYS A 504 11.27 30.30 -17.49
C LYS A 504 10.03 29.40 -17.60
N THR A 505 9.08 29.53 -16.68
CA THR A 505 7.83 28.75 -16.72
C THR A 505 7.00 29.07 -17.97
N ILE A 506 6.97 30.35 -18.37
CA ILE A 506 6.29 30.78 -19.60
C ILE A 506 6.99 30.18 -20.84
N GLU A 507 8.33 30.21 -20.88
CA GLU A 507 9.11 29.60 -21.97
C GLU A 507 8.90 28.08 -22.07
N ASP A 508 8.92 27.38 -20.93
CA ASP A 508 8.68 25.94 -20.85
C ASP A 508 7.26 25.59 -21.33
N THR A 509 6.27 26.39 -20.91
CA THR A 509 4.87 26.24 -21.37
C THR A 509 4.71 26.49 -22.86
N ALA A 510 5.32 27.54 -23.40
CA ALA A 510 5.34 27.80 -24.83
C ALA A 510 6.01 26.64 -25.60
N GLY A 511 7.07 26.04 -25.03
CA GLY A 511 7.77 24.91 -25.62
C GLY A 511 6.88 23.67 -25.81
N ILE A 512 6.07 23.33 -24.80
CA ILE A 512 5.15 22.19 -24.86
C ILE A 512 4.01 22.44 -25.85
N LEU A 513 3.36 23.61 -25.78
CA LEU A 513 2.31 24.01 -26.72
C LEU A 513 2.81 24.01 -28.17
N LEU A 514 4.04 24.50 -28.39
CA LEU A 514 4.67 24.49 -29.70
C LEU A 514 4.97 23.09 -30.19
N ARG A 515 5.46 22.19 -29.32
CA ARG A 515 5.73 20.80 -29.67
C ARG A 515 4.45 20.09 -30.13
N ARG A 516 3.36 20.20 -29.35
CA ARG A 516 2.07 19.62 -29.72
C ARG A 516 1.56 20.16 -31.06
N PHE A 517 1.70 21.47 -31.28
CA PHE A 517 1.34 22.09 -32.55
C PHE A 517 2.20 21.55 -33.71
N GLU A 518 3.51 21.45 -33.55
CA GLU A 518 4.41 20.94 -34.59
C GLU A 518 4.21 19.46 -34.88
N ASP A 519 3.97 18.64 -33.86
CA ASP A 519 3.72 17.20 -34.01
C ASP A 519 2.49 16.95 -34.89
N GLU A 520 1.43 17.74 -34.70
CA GLU A 520 0.20 17.62 -35.48
C GLU A 520 0.34 18.15 -36.93
N PHE A 521 1.01 19.29 -37.12
CA PHE A 521 1.05 19.96 -38.42
C PHE A 521 2.25 19.58 -39.30
N SER A 522 3.28 18.94 -38.75
CA SER A 522 4.52 18.69 -39.49
C SER A 522 4.38 17.78 -40.71
N GLY A 523 3.40 16.87 -40.69
CA GLY A 523 3.07 15.97 -41.80
C GLY A 523 2.20 16.60 -42.90
N ILE A 524 1.69 17.83 -42.71
CA ILE A 524 0.77 18.47 -43.66
C ILE A 524 1.54 19.23 -44.73
N GLY A 525 1.73 18.57 -45.88
CA GLY A 525 2.38 19.16 -47.06
C GLY A 525 1.56 20.27 -47.72
N ARG A 526 0.26 20.04 -47.93
CA ARG A 526 -0.68 20.98 -48.57
C ARG A 526 -1.82 21.31 -47.62
N LEU A 527 -2.03 22.59 -47.35
CA LEU A 527 -3.06 23.03 -46.40
C LEU A 527 -4.48 22.89 -46.96
N GLU A 528 -4.62 22.75 -48.28
CA GLU A 528 -5.89 22.52 -48.97
C GLU A 528 -6.43 21.11 -48.75
N GLU A 529 -5.56 20.16 -48.37
CA GLU A 529 -5.90 18.76 -48.09
C GLU A 529 -6.16 18.52 -46.59
N LEU A 530 -6.14 19.59 -45.78
CA LEU A 530 -6.36 19.52 -44.35
C LEU A 530 -7.81 19.12 -44.05
N ASP A 531 -7.96 18.03 -43.30
CA ASP A 531 -9.25 17.55 -42.79
C ASP A 531 -9.32 17.82 -41.27
N PRO A 532 -10.21 18.73 -40.82
CA PRO A 532 -10.32 19.10 -39.41
C PRO A 532 -10.58 17.94 -38.45
N ARG A 533 -11.13 16.82 -38.94
CA ARG A 533 -11.46 15.65 -38.10
C ARG A 533 -10.22 14.96 -37.53
N PHE A 534 -9.04 15.17 -38.12
CA PHE A 534 -7.78 14.62 -37.63
C PHE A 534 -6.96 15.61 -36.81
N ILE A 535 -7.50 16.81 -36.55
CA ILE A 535 -6.87 17.82 -35.70
C ILE A 535 -7.36 17.64 -34.27
N THR A 536 -6.48 17.79 -33.32
CA THR A 536 -6.69 17.50 -31.89
C THR A 536 -6.14 18.61 -31.00
N CYS A 537 -5.16 19.40 -31.45
CA CYS A 537 -4.58 20.52 -30.69
C CYS A 537 -5.38 21.83 -30.81
N LEU A 538 -6.37 21.91 -31.71
CA LEU A 538 -7.22 23.08 -31.93
C LEU A 538 -8.70 22.66 -32.05
N VAL A 539 -9.62 23.52 -31.61
CA VAL A 539 -11.07 23.30 -31.83
C VAL A 539 -11.51 23.95 -33.13
N VAL A 540 -12.02 23.13 -34.05
CA VAL A 540 -12.35 23.50 -35.43
C VAL A 540 -13.74 22.99 -35.79
N LYS A 541 -14.52 23.77 -36.52
CA LYS A 541 -15.83 23.36 -37.05
C LYS A 541 -15.68 22.31 -38.15
N VAL A 542 -16.51 21.26 -38.11
CA VAL A 542 -16.55 20.12 -39.05
C VAL A 542 -17.81 20.15 -39.89
#